data_AF-A0A2V6L4S8-F1
#
_entry.id   AF-A0A2V6L4S8-F1
#
_cell.length_a   1.000
_cell.length_b   1.000
_cell.length_c   1.000
_cell.angle_alpha   90.00
_cell.angle_beta   90.00
_cell.angle_gamma   90.00
#
_symmetry.space_group_name_H-M   'P 1'
#
loop_
_entity.id
_entity.type
_entity.pdbx_description
1 polymer ?
#
loop_
_entity_poly.entity_id
_entity_poly.type
_entity_poly.pdbx_seq_one_letter_code
_entity_poly.pdbx_strand_id
1 'polypeptide(L)'
;TAAWLARYDGMELMGTEGAPDAFAESGSFEMPDLAKERRSGAYQTVAYDKEGKASYDENGNPKMKSVPAVLKASAKEIQRLNTNKVTPDIRFHYRLIAGALAMKAAALLPDNSEELADIVNQAGMWVKDRDEKVGNRYFQVIDHRCAKTKIGQTDRAKHWFIDQSGPWSTAEEEAYRAMHKELEPERSSE
;
A
#
# COMPACT_ATOMS: atom_id res chain seq x y z
N THR A 1 -10.93 12.39 5.23
CA THR A 1 -10.77 12.70 3.79
C THR A 1 -10.58 11.43 2.98
N ALA A 2 -10.64 11.51 1.65
CA ALA A 2 -10.42 10.37 0.76
C ALA A 2 -9.08 9.66 1.01
N ALA A 3 -8.01 10.39 1.35
CA ALA A 3 -6.71 9.80 1.67
C ALA A 3 -6.76 8.95 2.95
N TRP A 4 -7.44 9.44 3.99
CA TRP A 4 -7.60 8.73 5.26
C TRP A 4 -8.43 7.45 5.09
N LEU A 5 -9.60 7.55 4.44
CA LEU A 5 -10.44 6.38 4.12
C LEU A 5 -9.65 5.36 3.28
N ALA A 6 -8.93 5.82 2.26
CA ALA A 6 -8.08 4.95 1.45
C ALA A 6 -6.98 4.24 2.28
N ARG A 7 -6.47 4.86 3.35
CA ARG A 7 -5.44 4.24 4.20
C ARG A 7 -6.01 3.19 5.14
N TYR A 8 -7.14 3.48 5.78
CA TYR A 8 -7.66 2.68 6.89
C TYR A 8 -8.73 1.69 6.45
N ASP A 9 -9.57 2.05 5.48
CA ASP A 9 -10.65 1.20 4.95
C ASP A 9 -10.32 0.69 3.54
N GLY A 10 -9.21 1.15 2.94
CA GLY A 10 -8.87 0.87 1.55
C GLY A 10 -8.66 -0.61 1.22
N MET A 11 -8.37 -1.46 2.21
CA MET A 11 -8.28 -2.89 1.97
C MET A 11 -9.66 -3.48 1.65
N GLU A 12 -10.71 -3.02 2.33
CA GLU A 12 -12.10 -3.43 2.06
C GLU A 12 -12.67 -2.75 0.81
N LEU A 13 -12.33 -1.47 0.61
CA LEU A 13 -12.90 -0.67 -0.48
C LEU A 13 -12.22 -0.87 -1.83
N MET A 14 -10.91 -1.15 -1.84
CA MET A 14 -10.10 -1.18 -3.05
C MET A 14 -9.20 -2.42 -3.14
N GLY A 15 -9.06 -3.20 -2.06
CA GLY A 15 -8.22 -4.38 -2.03
C GLY A 15 -8.73 -5.49 -2.93
N THR A 16 -7.81 -6.31 -3.42
CA THR A 16 -8.17 -7.54 -4.15
C THR A 16 -8.41 -8.70 -3.19
N GLU A 17 -9.39 -9.54 -3.49
CA GLU A 17 -9.69 -10.77 -2.73
C GLU A 17 -8.44 -11.67 -2.61
N GLY A 18 -7.78 -11.93 -3.74
CA GLY A 18 -6.48 -12.59 -3.83
C GLY A 18 -5.33 -11.59 -3.96
N ALA A 19 -4.26 -11.94 -4.68
CA ALA A 19 -3.16 -11.03 -4.93
C ALA A 19 -3.60 -9.75 -5.67
N PRO A 20 -2.94 -8.59 -5.41
CA PRO A 20 -1.75 -8.46 -4.56
C PRO A 20 -2.03 -8.29 -3.06
N ASP A 21 -3.25 -7.97 -2.63
CA ASP A 21 -3.50 -7.60 -1.22
C ASP A 21 -3.93 -8.76 -0.33
N ALA A 22 -4.50 -9.82 -0.91
CA ALA A 22 -5.04 -10.98 -0.21
C ALA A 22 -6.09 -10.59 0.85
N PHE A 23 -7.08 -9.79 0.47
CA PHE A 23 -8.14 -9.34 1.38
C PHE A 23 -8.86 -10.50 2.08
N ALA A 24 -9.07 -11.63 1.40
CA ALA A 24 -9.69 -12.81 2.00
C ALA A 24 -8.94 -13.35 3.24
N GLU A 25 -7.64 -13.06 3.33
CA GLU A 25 -6.75 -13.45 4.43
C GLU A 25 -6.39 -12.24 5.32
N SER A 26 -7.17 -11.16 5.25
CA SER A 26 -6.89 -9.86 5.90
C SER A 26 -5.50 -9.29 5.56
N GLY A 27 -4.96 -9.69 4.40
CA GLY A 27 -3.60 -9.37 3.98
C GLY A 27 -2.50 -9.99 4.86
N SER A 28 -2.81 -11.00 5.67
CA SER A 28 -1.85 -11.69 6.55
C SER A 28 -0.90 -12.59 5.76
N PHE A 29 -1.41 -13.22 4.69
CA PHE A 29 -0.67 -14.15 3.85
C PHE A 29 -0.59 -13.65 2.41
N GLU A 30 0.49 -14.03 1.73
CA GLU A 30 0.56 -13.82 0.28
C GLU A 30 -0.23 -14.91 -0.42
N MET A 31 -1.20 -14.50 -1.22
CA MET A 31 -1.98 -15.38 -2.08
C MET A 31 -1.31 -15.48 -3.45
N PRO A 32 -1.41 -16.63 -4.14
CA PRO A 32 -1.00 -16.73 -5.54
C PRO A 32 -1.71 -15.68 -6.40
N ASP A 33 -0.98 -15.03 -7.29
CA ASP A 33 -1.55 -14.13 -8.29
C ASP A 33 -2.09 -14.93 -9.47
N LEU A 34 -3.27 -15.54 -9.28
CA LEU A 34 -3.94 -16.34 -10.29
C LEU A 34 -4.13 -15.54 -11.59
N ALA A 35 -4.42 -14.25 -11.51
CA ALA A 35 -4.58 -13.42 -12.71
C ALA A 35 -3.27 -13.36 -13.52
N LYS A 36 -2.12 -13.23 -12.86
CA LYS A 36 -0.80 -13.27 -13.51
C LYS A 36 -0.44 -14.65 -14.01
N GLU A 37 -0.77 -15.71 -13.30
CA GLU A 37 -0.56 -17.08 -13.77
C GLU A 37 -1.36 -17.37 -15.03
N ARG A 38 -2.64 -16.97 -15.04
CA ARG A 38 -3.53 -17.11 -16.21
C ARG A 38 -3.05 -16.26 -17.40
N ARG A 39 -2.60 -15.02 -17.17
CA ARG A 39 -2.04 -14.16 -18.23
C ARG A 39 -0.74 -14.70 -18.81
N SER A 40 0.15 -15.22 -17.97
CA SER A 40 1.46 -15.73 -18.39
C SER A 40 1.40 -17.15 -18.95
N GLY A 41 0.36 -17.91 -18.61
CA GLY A 41 0.23 -19.33 -18.94
C GLY A 41 1.19 -20.22 -18.15
N ALA A 42 1.72 -19.75 -17.03
CA ALA A 42 2.60 -20.50 -16.14
C ALA A 42 2.37 -20.09 -14.68
N TYR A 43 2.49 -21.05 -13.77
CA TYR A 43 2.44 -20.79 -12.33
C TYR A 43 3.84 -20.90 -11.71
N GLN A 44 4.02 -20.29 -10.53
CA GLN A 44 5.28 -20.34 -9.79
C GLN A 44 5.16 -21.37 -8.66
N THR A 45 6.19 -22.19 -8.49
CA THR A 45 6.26 -23.17 -7.40
C THR A 45 7.69 -23.26 -6.87
N VAL A 46 7.86 -23.77 -5.65
CA VAL A 46 9.20 -23.95 -5.07
C VAL A 46 10.00 -24.94 -5.91
N ALA A 47 11.25 -24.61 -6.20
CA ALA A 47 12.17 -25.48 -6.91
C ALA A 47 12.79 -26.50 -5.94
N TYR A 48 12.55 -27.78 -6.22
CA TYR A 48 13.12 -28.91 -5.46
C TYR A 48 14.25 -29.58 -6.26
N ASP A 49 15.28 -30.06 -5.55
CA ASP A 49 16.32 -30.92 -6.12
C ASP A 49 15.82 -32.36 -6.36
N LYS A 50 16.69 -33.24 -6.86
CA LYS A 50 16.32 -34.64 -7.18
C LYS A 50 16.00 -35.44 -5.91
N GLU A 51 16.52 -35.00 -4.77
CA GLU A 51 16.36 -35.57 -3.45
C GLU A 51 15.13 -34.98 -2.71
N GLY A 52 14.39 -34.08 -3.34
CA GLY A 52 13.16 -33.47 -2.80
C GLY A 52 13.40 -32.33 -1.81
N LYS A 53 14.60 -31.76 -1.75
CA LYS A 53 14.91 -30.60 -0.89
C LYS A 53 14.67 -29.30 -1.65
N ALA A 54 14.01 -28.34 -0.97
CA ALA A 54 13.82 -27.00 -1.52
C ALA A 54 15.17 -26.31 -1.74
N SER A 55 15.30 -25.64 -2.87
CA SER A 55 16.46 -24.80 -3.17
C SER A 55 16.20 -23.37 -2.73
N TYR A 56 17.25 -22.69 -2.24
CA TYR A 56 17.17 -21.32 -1.71
C TYR A 56 18.12 -20.40 -2.48
N ASP A 57 17.79 -19.11 -2.53
CA ASP A 57 18.65 -18.05 -3.06
C ASP A 57 19.70 -17.60 -2.04
N GLU A 58 20.56 -16.66 -2.44
CA GLU A 58 21.63 -16.12 -1.58
C GLU A 58 21.10 -15.41 -0.33
N ASN A 59 19.82 -15.01 -0.32
CA ASN A 59 19.14 -14.35 0.78
C ASN A 59 18.33 -15.33 1.65
N GLY A 60 18.38 -16.64 1.35
CA GLY A 60 17.64 -17.67 2.08
C GLY A 60 16.17 -17.79 1.71
N ASN A 61 15.71 -17.16 0.62
CA ASN A 61 14.35 -17.33 0.12
C ASN A 61 14.27 -18.56 -0.80
N PRO A 62 13.15 -19.30 -0.81
CA PRO A 62 12.98 -20.41 -1.72
C PRO A 62 13.07 -19.94 -3.18
N LYS A 63 13.90 -20.61 -3.97
CA LYS A 63 13.96 -20.38 -5.42
C LYS A 63 12.65 -20.84 -6.04
N MET A 64 12.04 -19.96 -6.82
CA MET A 64 10.82 -20.27 -7.54
C MET A 64 11.14 -20.81 -8.94
N LYS A 65 10.38 -21.82 -9.36
CA LYS A 65 10.38 -22.41 -10.71
C LYS A 65 9.06 -22.07 -11.39
N SER A 66 9.16 -21.63 -12.63
CA SER A 66 8.00 -21.46 -13.50
C SER A 66 7.60 -22.80 -14.12
N VAL A 67 6.34 -23.18 -13.97
CA VAL A 67 5.76 -24.41 -14.55
C VAL A 67 4.63 -24.03 -15.51
N PRO A 68 4.63 -24.51 -16.76
CA PRO A 68 3.56 -24.23 -17.70
C PRO A 68 2.20 -24.70 -17.17
N ALA A 69 1.19 -23.84 -17.27
CA ALA A 69 -0.19 -24.20 -16.96
C ALA A 69 -0.71 -25.19 -18.00
N VAL A 70 -1.30 -26.30 -17.54
CA VAL A 70 -1.91 -27.33 -18.40
C VAL A 70 -3.06 -26.72 -19.22
N LEU A 71 -3.89 -25.91 -18.58
CA LEU A 71 -5.01 -25.21 -19.21
C LEU A 71 -4.61 -23.76 -19.46
N LYS A 72 -4.46 -23.37 -20.73
CA LYS A 72 -4.16 -21.98 -21.10
C LYS A 72 -5.41 -21.10 -21.03
N ALA A 73 -5.22 -19.83 -20.69
CA ALA A 73 -6.29 -18.84 -20.77
C ALA A 73 -6.68 -18.56 -22.22
N SER A 74 -7.98 -18.34 -22.45
CA SER A 74 -8.46 -17.91 -23.76
C SER A 74 -8.02 -16.46 -24.05
N ALA A 75 -7.97 -16.07 -25.33
CA ALA A 75 -7.65 -14.69 -25.70
C ALA A 75 -8.60 -13.66 -25.05
N LYS A 76 -9.90 -13.98 -24.97
CA LYS A 76 -10.91 -13.13 -24.29
C LYS A 76 -10.66 -13.03 -22.79
N GLU A 77 -10.21 -14.10 -22.15
CA GLU A 77 -9.87 -14.08 -20.73
C GLU A 77 -8.63 -13.23 -20.47
N ILE A 78 -7.56 -13.40 -21.26
CA ILE A 78 -6.36 -12.57 -21.18
C ILE A 78 -6.71 -11.09 -21.35
N GLN A 79 -7.59 -10.76 -22.31
CA GLN A 79 -8.07 -9.39 -22.48
C GLN A 79 -8.74 -8.85 -21.22
N ARG A 80 -9.68 -9.59 -20.61
CA ARG A 80 -10.33 -9.16 -19.35
C ARG A 80 -9.32 -8.97 -18.22
N LEU A 81 -8.37 -9.89 -18.08
CA LEU A 81 -7.34 -9.84 -17.04
C LEU A 81 -6.36 -8.67 -17.22
N ASN A 82 -6.14 -8.22 -18.45
CA ASN A 82 -5.35 -7.03 -18.75
C ASN A 82 -6.13 -5.74 -18.50
N THR A 83 -7.41 -5.71 -18.89
CA THR A 83 -8.29 -4.55 -18.66
C THR A 83 -8.51 -4.27 -17.16
N ASN A 84 -8.65 -5.33 -16.36
CA ASN A 84 -8.94 -5.23 -14.93
C ASN A 84 -7.67 -5.32 -14.06
N LYS A 85 -6.49 -5.03 -14.63
CA LYS A 85 -5.25 -5.10 -13.88
C LYS A 85 -5.18 -3.96 -12.86
N VAL A 86 -4.96 -4.30 -11.59
CA VAL A 86 -4.75 -3.31 -10.52
C VAL A 86 -3.48 -2.52 -10.77
N THR A 87 -3.54 -1.21 -10.50
CA THR A 87 -2.40 -0.30 -10.60
C THR A 87 -2.37 0.60 -9.37
N PRO A 88 -1.30 0.59 -8.55
CA PRO A 88 -0.08 -0.21 -8.71
C PRO A 88 -0.29 -1.69 -8.34
N ASP A 89 0.36 -2.58 -9.08
CA ASP A 89 0.32 -4.04 -8.89
C ASP A 89 1.34 -4.46 -7.82
N ILE A 90 1.12 -4.02 -6.59
CA ILE A 90 1.97 -4.31 -5.43
C ILE A 90 1.12 -4.62 -4.19
N ARG A 91 1.67 -5.34 -3.22
CA ARG A 91 0.96 -5.66 -1.97
C ARG A 91 0.71 -4.41 -1.13
N PHE A 92 -0.52 -4.29 -0.62
CA PHE A 92 -1.04 -3.13 0.09
C PHE A 92 -1.10 -1.88 -0.80
N HIS A 93 -1.52 -2.05 -2.06
CA HIS A 93 -1.52 -0.96 -3.06
C HIS A 93 -2.39 0.23 -2.64
N TYR A 94 -3.44 0.00 -1.86
CA TYR A 94 -4.30 1.05 -1.30
C TYR A 94 -3.51 2.09 -0.48
N ARG A 95 -2.37 1.72 0.15
CA ARG A 95 -1.49 2.66 0.85
C ARG A 95 -0.83 3.67 -0.09
N LEU A 96 -0.49 3.24 -1.30
CA LEU A 96 0.07 4.12 -2.34
C LEU A 96 -1.00 5.05 -2.89
N ILE A 97 -2.23 4.55 -3.08
CA ILE A 97 -3.38 5.38 -3.45
C ILE A 97 -3.64 6.43 -2.37
N ALA A 98 -3.66 6.04 -1.09
CA ALA A 98 -3.83 6.95 0.04
C ALA A 98 -2.75 8.03 0.07
N GLY A 99 -1.48 7.65 -0.08
CA GLY A 99 -0.36 8.60 -0.15
C GLY A 99 -0.50 9.55 -1.33
N ALA A 100 -0.87 9.06 -2.51
CA ALA A 100 -1.08 9.90 -3.69
C ALA A 100 -2.24 10.90 -3.50
N LEU A 101 -3.33 10.49 -2.85
CA LEU A 101 -4.45 11.37 -2.49
C LEU A 101 -4.04 12.44 -1.47
N ALA A 102 -3.27 12.06 -0.44
CA ALA A 102 -2.70 12.99 0.53
C ALA A 102 -1.79 14.03 -0.16
N MET A 103 -0.94 13.59 -1.09
CA MET A 103 -0.08 14.51 -1.85
C MET A 103 -0.86 15.46 -2.77
N LYS A 104 -2.02 15.05 -3.29
CA LYS A 104 -2.92 15.97 -4.00
C LYS A 104 -3.46 17.07 -3.08
N ALA A 105 -3.79 16.74 -1.83
CA ALA A 105 -4.17 17.75 -0.83
C ALA A 105 -3.00 18.66 -0.46
N ALA A 106 -1.81 18.08 -0.21
CA ALA A 106 -0.58 18.81 0.07
C ALA A 106 -0.22 19.84 -1.02
N ALA A 107 -0.50 19.54 -2.29
CA ALA A 107 -0.25 20.46 -3.40
C ALA A 107 -1.07 21.76 -3.31
N LEU A 108 -2.16 21.79 -2.54
CA LEU A 108 -3.05 22.95 -2.39
C LEU A 108 -2.71 23.81 -1.16
N LEU A 109 -1.81 23.36 -0.29
CA LEU A 109 -1.45 24.07 0.94
C LEU A 109 -0.24 24.99 0.74
N PRO A 110 -0.13 26.09 1.49
CA PRO A 110 1.01 26.99 1.41
C PRO A 110 2.30 26.34 1.95
N ASP A 111 3.43 26.78 1.43
CA ASP A 111 4.75 26.32 1.89
C ASP A 111 4.97 26.67 3.36
N ASN A 112 5.61 25.75 4.09
CA ASN A 112 5.93 25.81 5.51
C ASN A 112 4.71 25.95 6.44
N SER A 113 3.52 25.51 6.02
CA SER A 113 2.43 25.26 6.98
C SER A 113 2.64 23.93 7.71
N GLU A 114 2.22 23.87 8.97
CA GLU A 114 2.31 22.63 9.77
C GLU A 114 1.40 21.54 9.20
N GLU A 115 0.25 21.92 8.63
CA GLU A 115 -0.67 20.99 7.94
C GLU A 115 -0.02 20.35 6.72
N LEU A 116 0.75 21.12 5.93
CA LEU A 116 1.46 20.59 4.77
C LEU A 116 2.50 19.56 5.21
N ALA A 117 3.29 19.89 6.22
CA ALA A 117 4.32 19.00 6.74
C ALA A 117 3.72 17.71 7.30
N ASP A 118 2.62 17.81 8.04
CA ASP A 118 1.88 16.69 8.58
C ASP A 118 1.34 15.76 7.49
N ILE A 119 0.63 16.31 6.48
CA ILE A 119 0.10 15.53 5.35
C ILE A 119 1.22 14.77 4.63
N VAL A 120 2.33 15.44 4.33
CA VAL A 120 3.44 14.83 3.58
C VAL A 120 4.14 13.77 4.42
N ASN A 121 4.35 14.01 5.73
CA ASN A 121 4.91 13.02 6.63
C ASN A 121 4.03 11.77 6.73
N GLN A 122 2.71 11.96 6.90
CA GLN A 122 1.76 10.85 6.98
C GLN A 122 1.70 10.05 5.67
N ALA A 123 1.67 10.75 4.52
CA ALA A 123 1.74 10.12 3.21
C ALA A 123 3.01 9.29 3.06
N GLY A 124 4.16 9.85 3.47
CA GLY A 124 5.45 9.18 3.50
C GLY A 124 5.45 7.90 4.34
N MET A 125 4.93 8.00 5.58
CA MET A 125 4.81 6.87 6.50
C MET A 125 3.97 5.72 5.94
N TRP A 126 2.96 6.00 5.10
CA TRP A 126 2.14 4.96 4.49
C TRP A 126 2.82 4.23 3.33
N VAL A 127 3.69 4.92 2.59
CA VAL A 127 4.29 4.39 1.35
C VAL A 127 5.72 3.87 1.54
N LYS A 128 6.48 4.37 2.53
CA LYS A 128 7.92 4.12 2.69
C LYS A 128 8.32 2.65 2.67
N ASP A 129 7.48 1.78 3.26
CA ASP A 129 7.79 0.35 3.39
C ASP A 129 7.32 -0.45 2.16
N ARG A 130 6.59 0.17 1.22
CA ARG A 130 6.00 -0.46 0.03
C ARG A 130 6.68 -0.03 -1.26
N ASP A 131 7.01 1.25 -1.36
CA ASP A 131 7.71 1.84 -2.50
C ASP A 131 8.64 2.94 -1.97
N GLU A 132 9.89 2.55 -1.72
CA GLU A 132 10.93 3.45 -1.21
C GLU A 132 11.17 4.63 -2.18
N LYS A 133 11.04 4.40 -3.49
CA LYS A 133 11.23 5.46 -4.49
C LYS A 133 10.13 6.52 -4.39
N VAL A 134 8.88 6.11 -4.19
CA VAL A 134 7.78 7.03 -3.92
C VAL A 134 7.98 7.73 -2.57
N GLY A 135 8.39 7.00 -1.53
CA GLY A 135 8.73 7.57 -0.23
C GLY A 135 9.80 8.65 -0.32
N ASN A 136 10.91 8.39 -1.02
CA ASN A 136 11.97 9.36 -1.28
C ASN A 136 11.44 10.62 -1.97
N ARG A 137 10.53 10.48 -2.94
CA ARG A 137 9.92 11.63 -3.61
C ARG A 137 9.06 12.46 -2.67
N TYR A 138 8.36 11.85 -1.72
CA TYR A 138 7.58 12.58 -0.72
C TYR A 138 8.51 13.27 0.29
N PHE A 139 9.63 12.62 0.66
CA PHE A 139 10.62 13.22 1.55
C PHE A 139 11.27 14.47 0.93
N GLN A 140 11.53 14.47 -0.39
CA GLN A 140 11.98 15.67 -1.10
C GLN A 140 11.00 16.85 -0.96
N VAL A 141 9.69 16.58 -0.84
CA VAL A 141 8.71 17.65 -0.60
C VAL A 141 8.87 18.25 0.79
N ILE A 142 9.20 17.45 1.81
CA ILE A 142 9.55 17.95 3.15
C ILE A 142 10.75 18.89 3.06
N ASP A 143 11.81 18.48 2.38
CA ASP A 143 13.03 19.29 2.21
C ASP A 143 12.77 20.63 1.52
N HIS A 144 11.93 20.63 0.48
CA HIS A 144 11.68 21.83 -0.32
C HIS A 144 10.61 22.76 0.24
N ARG A 145 9.55 22.21 0.84
CA ARG A 145 8.35 22.98 1.21
C ARG A 145 8.08 23.03 2.72
N CYS A 146 8.72 22.18 3.52
CA CYS A 146 8.41 22.05 4.96
C CYS A 146 9.62 22.29 5.87
N ALA A 147 10.75 22.79 5.33
CA ALA A 147 12.01 22.88 6.08
C ALA A 147 11.95 23.74 7.36
N LYS A 148 10.96 24.63 7.50
CA LYS A 148 10.80 25.51 8.68
C LYS A 148 9.76 25.01 9.70
N THR A 149 9.06 23.92 9.41
CA THR A 149 8.04 23.37 10.31
C THR A 149 8.66 22.44 11.35
N LYS A 150 7.94 22.19 12.44
CA LYS A 150 8.44 21.28 13.49
C LYS A 150 8.63 19.85 12.96
N ILE A 151 7.65 19.34 12.22
CA ILE A 151 7.72 18.01 11.60
C ILE A 151 8.87 17.98 10.59
N GLY A 152 8.96 18.96 9.69
CA GLY A 152 9.99 18.97 8.65
C GLY A 152 11.41 19.11 9.19
N GLN A 153 11.62 19.87 10.27
CA GLN A 153 12.92 19.92 10.94
C GLN A 153 13.32 18.58 11.55
N THR A 154 12.35 17.87 12.13
CA THR A 154 12.58 16.58 12.80
C THR A 154 12.81 15.46 11.77
N ASP A 155 12.03 15.43 10.70
CA ASP A 155 12.21 14.52 9.55
C ASP A 155 13.61 14.68 8.94
N ARG A 156 14.05 15.93 8.74
CA ARG A 156 15.37 16.25 8.21
C ARG A 156 16.48 15.79 9.15
N ALA A 157 16.31 15.95 10.46
CA ALA A 157 17.28 15.47 11.45
C ALA A 157 17.37 13.93 11.47
N LYS A 158 16.27 13.23 11.20
CA LYS A 158 16.24 11.77 11.07
C LYS A 158 16.66 11.26 9.68
N HIS A 159 16.72 12.15 8.69
CA HIS A 159 16.81 11.81 7.27
C HIS A 159 15.71 10.87 6.79
N TRP A 160 14.55 10.87 7.49
CA TRP A 160 13.41 10.02 7.18
C TRP A 160 12.16 10.47 7.94
N PHE A 161 11.00 9.99 7.51
CA PHE A 161 9.71 10.26 8.15
C PHE A 161 9.68 9.83 9.63
N ILE A 162 8.92 10.58 10.44
CA ILE A 162 8.72 10.32 11.86
C ILE A 162 7.28 9.90 12.17
N ASP A 163 7.14 9.14 13.26
CA ASP A 163 5.82 8.81 13.81
C ASP A 163 5.36 9.96 14.72
N GLN A 164 4.88 11.03 14.09
CA GLN A 164 4.37 12.22 14.77
C GLN A 164 3.12 12.71 14.04
N SER A 165 2.04 12.88 14.79
CA SER A 165 0.83 13.54 14.30
C SER A 165 0.97 15.06 14.37
N GLY A 166 0.35 15.74 13.42
CA GLY A 166 0.16 17.19 13.38
C GLY A 166 -1.32 17.57 13.28
N PRO A 167 -1.61 18.82 12.90
CA PRO A 167 -2.98 19.34 12.94
C PRO A 167 -3.96 18.61 12.00
N TRP A 168 -3.49 18.17 10.82
CA TRP A 168 -4.35 17.50 9.85
C TRP A 168 -4.65 16.07 10.28
N SER A 169 -3.63 15.28 10.62
CA SER A 169 -3.80 13.87 11.01
C SER A 169 -4.61 13.72 12.29
N THR A 170 -4.47 14.63 13.26
CA THR A 170 -5.33 14.64 14.45
C THR A 170 -6.80 14.89 14.09
N ALA A 171 -7.08 15.91 13.27
CA ALA A 171 -8.45 16.22 12.88
C ALA A 171 -9.11 15.08 12.07
N GLU A 172 -8.34 14.44 11.19
CA GLU A 172 -8.81 13.29 10.40
C GLU A 172 -9.09 12.07 11.27
N GLU A 173 -8.23 11.79 12.25
CA GLU A 173 -8.42 10.69 13.18
C GLU A 173 -9.68 10.88 14.02
N GLU A 174 -9.92 12.09 14.53
CA GLU A 174 -11.13 12.43 15.26
C GLU A 174 -12.39 12.26 14.40
N ALA A 175 -12.38 12.79 13.17
CA ALA A 175 -13.48 12.66 12.23
C ALA A 175 -13.75 11.19 11.87
N TYR A 176 -12.69 10.40 11.65
CA TYR A 176 -12.80 8.98 11.34
C TYR A 176 -13.42 8.18 12.48
N ARG A 177 -12.98 8.43 13.73
CA ARG A 177 -13.54 7.79 14.92
C ARG A 177 -15.01 8.17 15.14
N ALA A 178 -15.36 9.44 14.93
CA ALA A 178 -16.75 9.89 15.03
C ALA A 178 -17.65 9.18 14.01
N MET A 179 -17.22 9.11 12.75
CA MET A 179 -17.95 8.41 11.68
C MET A 179 -18.15 6.92 12.00
N HIS A 180 -17.11 6.21 12.44
CA HIS A 180 -17.22 4.79 12.76
C HIS A 180 -18.12 4.51 13.96
N LYS A 181 -18.11 5.40 14.97
CA LYS A 181 -19.03 5.32 16.10
C LYS A 181 -20.50 5.45 15.68
N GLU A 182 -20.80 6.24 14.65
CA GLU A 182 -22.16 6.37 14.11
C GLU A 182 -22.59 5.14 13.29
N LEU A 183 -21.65 4.52 12.57
CA LEU A 183 -21.89 3.34 11.73
C LEU A 183 -22.04 2.04 12.55
N GLU A 184 -21.44 1.99 13.75
CA GLU A 184 -21.60 0.92 14.73
C GLU A 184 -22.41 1.41 15.95
N PRO A 185 -23.72 1.70 15.81
CA PRO A 185 -24.54 1.95 16.99
C PRO A 185 -24.52 0.68 17.83
N GLU A 186 -24.23 0.84 19.12
CA GLU A 186 -23.91 -0.22 20.08
C GLU A 186 -24.54 -1.57 19.70
N ARG A 187 -23.67 -2.56 19.42
CA ARG A 187 -24.10 -3.96 19.47
C ARG A 187 -24.72 -4.15 20.85
N SER A 188 -26.05 -4.14 20.88
CA SER A 188 -26.84 -4.42 22.07
C SER A 188 -26.21 -5.62 22.75
N SER A 189 -25.71 -5.39 23.96
CA SER A 189 -25.27 -6.45 24.85
C SER A 189 -26.45 -7.42 25.02
N GLU A 190 -26.40 -8.55 24.33
CA GLU A 190 -27.18 -9.76 24.62
C GLU A 190 -26.30 -10.77 25.36
#